data_AF-Q30DV6-F1
#
_entry.id   AF-Q30DV6-F1
#
_cell.length_a   1.000
_cell.length_b   1.000
_cell.length_c   1.000
_cell.angle_alpha   90.00
_cell.angle_beta   90.00
_cell.angle_gamma   90.00
#
_symmetry.space_group_name_H-M   'P 1'
#
loop_
_entity.id
_entity.type
_entity.pdbx_description
1 polymer ?
#
loop_
_entity_poly.entity_id
_entity_poly.type
_entity_poly.pdbx_seq_one_letter_code
_entity_poly.pdbx_strand_id
1 'polypeptide(L)'
;ANLTETFTSLKYEVRIKNDLTRKEMLELMSDVSKEDHSKRSSFICVLLSHGEEGIIFGTNGPVDLKKLASFFRGDCCRSLTGKPKLFIVLACRGTELDCGIETDSGFED
;
A
#
# COMPACT_ATOMS: atom_id res chain seq x y z
N ALA A 1 14.26 0.87 -10.10
CA ALA A 1 14.43 -0.39 -9.36
C ALA A 1 13.07 -1.09 -9.29
N ASN A 2 13.03 -2.42 -9.45
CA ASN A 2 11.79 -3.20 -9.35
C ASN A 2 11.38 -3.28 -7.86
N LEU A 3 10.08 -3.10 -7.53
CA LEU A 3 9.57 -3.15 -6.15
C LEU A 3 9.96 -4.48 -5.47
N THR A 4 9.83 -5.58 -6.20
CA THR A 4 10.18 -6.92 -5.71
C THR A 4 11.65 -7.02 -5.35
N GLU A 5 12.53 -6.56 -6.24
CA GLU A 5 13.98 -6.57 -6.02
C GLU A 5 14.38 -5.70 -4.83
N THR A 6 13.78 -4.51 -4.73
CA THR A 6 14.05 -3.55 -3.66
C THR A 6 13.66 -4.12 -2.29
N PHE A 7 12.44 -4.65 -2.14
CA PHE A 7 12.01 -5.19 -0.85
C PHE A 7 12.68 -6.53 -0.52
N THR A 8 13.05 -7.32 -1.53
CA THR A 8 13.86 -8.53 -1.32
C THR A 8 15.25 -8.20 -0.80
N SER A 9 15.92 -7.16 -1.35
CA SER A 9 17.24 -6.73 -0.88
C SER A 9 17.20 -6.22 0.55
N LEU A 10 16.10 -5.56 0.94
CA LEU A 10 15.77 -5.15 2.30
C LEU A 10 15.32 -6.29 3.22
N LYS A 11 15.42 -7.56 2.79
CA LYS A 11 15.12 -8.77 3.56
C LYS A 11 13.65 -8.96 3.94
N TYR A 12 12.73 -8.30 3.23
CA TYR A 12 11.31 -8.63 3.34
C TYR A 12 11.01 -9.95 2.65
N GLU A 13 10.04 -10.69 3.20
CA GLU A 13 9.35 -11.74 2.46
C GLU A 13 8.32 -11.10 1.53
N VAL A 14 8.63 -11.05 0.25
CA VAL A 14 7.78 -10.40 -0.75
C VAL A 14 6.75 -11.40 -1.30
N ARG A 15 5.46 -11.06 -1.20
CA ARG A 15 4.35 -11.83 -1.76
C ARG A 15 3.62 -11.00 -2.80
N ILE A 16 3.59 -11.46 -4.05
CA ILE A 16 2.93 -10.77 -5.18
C ILE A 16 1.53 -11.36 -5.39
N LYS A 17 0.54 -10.49 -5.57
CA LYS A 17 -0.85 -10.85 -5.89
C LYS A 17 -1.34 -9.92 -6.99
N ASN A 18 -1.83 -10.50 -8.09
CA ASN A 18 -2.21 -9.78 -9.28
C ASN A 18 -3.73 -9.84 -9.46
N ASP A 19 -4.30 -8.76 -10.01
CA ASP A 19 -5.67 -8.71 -10.54
C ASP A 19 -6.76 -9.20 -9.57
N LEU A 20 -6.61 -8.84 -8.29
CA LEU A 20 -7.58 -9.19 -7.26
C LEU A 20 -8.89 -8.41 -7.43
N THR A 21 -10.01 -9.10 -7.25
CA THR A 21 -11.32 -8.48 -7.01
C THR A 21 -11.34 -7.75 -5.67
N ARG A 22 -12.31 -6.86 -5.47
CA ARG A 22 -12.56 -6.21 -4.17
C ARG A 22 -12.64 -7.21 -3.02
N LYS A 23 -13.30 -8.34 -3.24
CA LYS A 23 -13.51 -9.36 -2.22
C LYS A 23 -12.19 -10.03 -1.85
N GLU A 24 -11.43 -10.45 -2.85
CA GLU A 24 -10.13 -11.10 -2.65
C GLU A 24 -9.12 -10.16 -1.98
N MET A 25 -9.15 -8.86 -2.28
CA MET A 25 -8.33 -7.87 -1.56
C MET A 25 -8.66 -7.85 -0.07
N LEU A 26 -9.95 -7.80 0.29
CA LEU A 26 -10.38 -7.78 1.70
C LEU A 26 -10.03 -9.09 2.43
N GLU A 27 -10.22 -10.23 1.76
CA GLU A 27 -9.87 -11.55 2.29
C GLU A 27 -8.37 -11.66 2.51
N LEU A 28 -7.55 -11.25 1.53
CA LEU A 28 -6.09 -11.22 1.67
C LEU A 28 -5.63 -10.35 2.85
N MET A 29 -6.16 -9.13 3.01
CA MET A 29 -5.79 -8.28 4.14
C MET A 29 -6.20 -8.89 5.48
N SER A 30 -7.40 -9.48 5.55
CA SER A 30 -7.87 -10.23 6.72
C SER A 30 -6.90 -11.37 7.06
N ASP A 31 -6.55 -12.19 6.09
CA ASP A 31 -5.76 -13.40 6.31
C ASP A 31 -4.34 -13.05 6.74
N VAL A 32 -3.70 -12.10 6.05
CA VAL A 32 -2.37 -11.61 6.43
C VAL A 32 -2.40 -10.96 7.82
N SER A 33 -3.45 -10.21 8.17
CA SER A 33 -3.56 -9.61 9.51
C SER A 33 -3.67 -10.63 10.65
N LYS A 34 -4.13 -11.85 10.36
CA LYS A 34 -4.27 -12.94 11.32
C LYS A 34 -3.01 -13.80 11.45
N GLU A 35 -2.02 -13.61 10.59
CA GLU A 35 -0.72 -14.29 10.71
C GLU A 35 0.04 -13.87 11.98
N ASP A 36 0.94 -14.74 12.45
CA ASP A 36 1.84 -14.39 13.54
C ASP A 36 3.03 -13.57 13.05
N HIS A 37 2.95 -12.26 13.24
CA HIS A 37 4.02 -11.31 12.96
C HIS A 37 4.99 -11.12 14.13
N SER A 38 4.90 -11.88 15.23
CA SER A 38 5.71 -11.70 16.44
C SER A 38 7.21 -11.64 16.15
N LYS A 39 7.68 -12.48 15.21
CA LYS A 39 9.08 -12.57 14.77
C LYS A 39 9.45 -11.62 13.61
N ARG A 40 8.52 -10.79 13.13
CA ARG A 40 8.76 -9.78 12.09
C ARG A 40 9.01 -8.42 12.73
N SER A 41 9.88 -7.61 12.13
CA SER A 41 10.18 -6.25 12.61
C SER A 41 9.20 -5.19 12.11
N SER A 42 8.60 -5.38 10.94
CA SER A 42 7.65 -4.45 10.32
C SER A 42 6.80 -5.14 9.25
N PHE A 43 5.77 -4.43 8.78
CA PHE A 43 4.89 -4.84 7.70
C PHE A 43 4.85 -3.75 6.61
N ILE A 44 4.87 -4.16 5.35
CA ILE A 44 4.72 -3.27 4.18
C ILE A 44 3.64 -3.85 3.27
N CYS A 45 2.68 -3.01 2.87
CA CYS A 45 1.69 -3.30 1.85
C CYS A 45 1.86 -2.30 0.71
N VAL A 46 2.12 -2.79 -0.49
CA VAL A 46 2.20 -1.97 -1.70
C VAL A 46 0.97 -2.25 -2.56
N LEU A 47 0.24 -1.20 -2.90
CA LEU A 47 -0.99 -1.27 -3.69
C LEU A 47 -0.80 -0.49 -4.99
N LEU A 48 -0.95 -1.16 -6.13
CA LEU A 48 -0.78 -0.60 -7.47
C LEU A 48 -2.07 -0.82 -8.26
N SER A 49 -2.84 0.23 -8.51
CA SER A 49 -4.11 0.14 -9.27
C SER A 49 -4.61 1.53 -9.70
N HIS A 50 -5.77 1.59 -10.34
CA HIS A 50 -6.57 2.81 -10.39
C HIS A 50 -7.12 3.15 -8.99
N GLY A 51 -7.47 4.42 -8.81
CA GLY A 51 -7.99 4.95 -7.56
C GLY A 51 -8.69 6.27 -7.75
N GLU A 52 -9.35 6.71 -6.69
CA GLU A 52 -9.80 8.08 -6.51
C GLU A 52 -9.50 8.45 -5.05
N GLU A 53 -9.92 9.64 -4.59
CA GLU A 53 -9.61 10.07 -3.24
C GLU A 53 -10.17 9.09 -2.19
N GLY A 54 -9.27 8.46 -1.44
CA GLY A 54 -9.60 7.51 -0.37
C GLY A 54 -9.93 6.08 -0.82
N ILE A 55 -10.00 5.79 -2.13
CA ILE A 55 -10.39 4.48 -2.67
C ILE A 55 -9.35 3.90 -3.63
N ILE A 56 -9.34 2.57 -3.73
CA ILE A 56 -8.54 1.83 -4.70
C ILE A 56 -9.40 0.78 -5.40
N PHE A 57 -9.14 0.53 -6.68
CA PHE A 57 -9.91 -0.43 -7.47
C PHE A 57 -9.33 -1.84 -7.39
N GLY A 58 -10.18 -2.80 -7.08
CA GLY A 58 -9.99 -4.18 -7.54
C GLY A 58 -10.56 -4.33 -8.95
N THR A 59 -10.37 -5.50 -9.56
CA THR A 59 -10.78 -5.76 -10.95
C THR A 59 -12.28 -5.58 -11.22
N ASN A 60 -13.12 -5.67 -10.18
CA ASN A 60 -14.57 -5.57 -10.27
C ASN A 60 -15.18 -4.39 -9.50
N GLY A 61 -14.36 -3.47 -8.98
CA GLY A 61 -14.88 -2.27 -8.31
C GLY A 61 -14.02 -1.72 -7.16
N PRO A 62 -14.46 -0.61 -6.55
CA PRO A 62 -13.66 0.14 -5.58
C PRO A 62 -13.68 -0.45 -4.16
N VAL A 63 -12.62 -0.15 -3.40
CA VAL A 63 -12.41 -0.52 -2.00
C VAL A 63 -11.85 0.68 -1.24
N ASP A 64 -12.41 0.96 -0.06
CA ASP A 64 -11.87 2.01 0.81
C ASP A 64 -10.47 1.63 1.31
N LEU A 65 -9.49 2.52 1.10
CA LEU A 65 -8.12 2.35 1.60
C LEU A 65 -8.11 2.22 3.13
N LYS A 66 -8.95 3.00 3.82
CA LYS A 66 -9.14 2.92 5.28
C LYS A 66 -9.58 1.52 5.72
N LYS A 67 -10.43 0.85 4.94
CA LYS A 67 -10.90 -0.50 5.25
C LYS A 67 -9.76 -1.51 5.13
N LEU A 68 -8.95 -1.43 4.08
CA LEU A 68 -7.78 -2.30 3.90
C LEU A 68 -6.76 -2.11 5.04
N ALA A 69 -6.46 -0.86 5.40
CA ALA A 69 -5.54 -0.57 6.49
C ALA A 69 -6.10 -0.96 7.88
N SER A 70 -7.43 -0.95 8.05
CA SER A 70 -8.07 -1.20 9.36
C SER A 70 -7.77 -2.59 9.94
N PHE A 71 -7.55 -3.60 9.08
CA PHE A 71 -7.17 -4.94 9.51
C PHE A 71 -5.88 -4.96 10.32
N PHE A 72 -4.99 -3.98 10.11
CA PHE A 72 -3.68 -3.90 10.74
C PHE A 72 -3.62 -2.91 11.91
N ARG A 73 -4.77 -2.40 12.38
CA ARG A 73 -4.82 -1.63 13.63
C ARG A 73 -4.31 -2.47 14.80
N GLY A 74 -3.76 -1.83 15.83
CA GLY A 74 -3.16 -2.54 16.97
C GLY A 74 -4.13 -3.44 17.74
N ASP A 75 -5.41 -3.08 17.79
CA ASP A 75 -6.47 -3.90 18.39
C ASP A 75 -6.89 -5.10 17.52
N CYS A 76 -6.73 -5.01 16.19
CA CYS A 76 -7.05 -6.07 15.24
C CYS A 76 -5.88 -7.01 14.95
N CYS A 77 -4.64 -6.49 14.88
CA CYS A 77 -3.42 -7.23 14.59
C CYS A 77 -2.39 -7.04 15.71
N ARG A 78 -2.59 -7.77 16.82
CA ARG A 78 -1.78 -7.62 18.03
C ARG A 78 -0.29 -7.90 17.81
N SER A 79 0.05 -8.86 16.96
CA SER A 79 1.43 -9.25 16.63
C SER A 79 2.24 -8.14 15.91
N LEU A 80 1.56 -7.12 15.39
CA LEU A 80 2.13 -5.89 14.81
C LEU A 80 1.97 -4.65 15.71
N THR A 81 1.49 -4.78 16.95
CA THR A 81 1.43 -3.65 17.89
C THR A 81 2.83 -3.18 18.23
N GLY A 82 3.05 -1.85 18.23
CA GLY A 82 4.37 -1.25 18.42
C GLY A 82 5.32 -1.37 17.22
N LYS A 83 4.92 -2.04 16.13
CA LYS A 83 5.75 -2.23 14.93
C LYS A 83 5.30 -1.33 13.77
N PRO A 84 6.23 -0.83 12.92
CA PRO A 84 5.87 -0.05 11.74
C PRO A 84 4.99 -0.83 10.76
N LYS A 85 3.96 -0.15 10.23
CA LYS A 85 3.01 -0.66 9.24
C LYS A 85 2.93 0.35 8.09
N LEU A 86 3.63 0.08 7.01
CA LEU A 86 3.75 1.00 5.87
C LEU A 86 2.77 0.59 4.78
N PHE A 87 1.99 1.55 4.29
CA PHE A 87 1.14 1.39 3.11
C PHE A 87 1.66 2.34 2.03
N ILE A 88 2.08 1.77 0.91
CA ILE A 88 2.55 2.51 -0.26
C ILE A 88 1.47 2.34 -1.33
N VAL A 89 0.83 3.44 -1.71
CA VAL A 89 -0.31 3.41 -2.65
C VAL A 89 0.07 4.18 -3.91
N LEU A 90 0.23 3.46 -5.01
CA LEU A 90 0.36 4.03 -6.34
C LEU A 90 -1.00 3.91 -7.03
N ALA A 91 -1.77 4.97 -6.96
CA ALA A 91 -3.06 5.08 -7.59
C ALA A 91 -3.37 6.55 -7.89
N CYS A 92 -4.27 6.78 -8.86
CA CYS A 92 -4.89 8.09 -9.01
C CYS A 92 -5.63 8.45 -7.71
N ARG A 93 -5.72 9.75 -7.42
CA ARG A 93 -6.40 10.29 -6.23
C ARG A 93 -7.43 11.36 -6.57
N GLY A 94 -7.82 11.39 -7.83
CA GLY A 94 -8.56 12.49 -8.45
C GLY A 94 -8.03 12.73 -9.86
N THR A 95 -8.59 13.75 -10.48
CA THR A 95 -8.29 14.12 -11.88
C THR A 95 -7.60 15.47 -11.99
N GLU A 96 -7.35 16.14 -10.87
CA GLU A 96 -6.64 17.42 -10.83
C GLU A 96 -5.19 17.23 -11.27
N LEU A 97 -4.73 18.15 -12.11
CA LEU A 97 -3.36 18.19 -12.60
C LEU A 97 -2.64 19.34 -11.90
N ASP A 98 -1.42 19.08 -11.44
CA ASP A 98 -0.51 20.12 -11.02
C ASP A 98 0.22 20.66 -12.25
N CYS A 99 -0.03 21.93 -12.60
CA CYS A 99 0.60 22.57 -13.75
C CYS A 99 2.09 22.89 -13.51
N GLY A 100 2.58 22.72 -12.29
CA GLY A 100 3.91 23.13 -11.88
C GLY A 100 4.06 24.65 -11.79
N ILE A 101 5.24 25.08 -11.33
CA ILE A 101 5.64 26.48 -11.26
C ILE A 101 7.12 26.58 -11.65
N GLU A 102 7.49 27.63 -12.37
CA GLU A 102 8.88 27.90 -12.72
C GLU A 102 9.64 28.45 -11.50
N THR A 103 10.87 27.96 -11.30
CA THR A 103 11.74 28.40 -10.21
C THR A 103 12.74 29.45 -10.72
N ASP A 104 12.97 30.48 -9.90
CA ASP A 104 13.87 31.62 -10.13
C ASP A 104 15.38 31.27 -10.13
N SER A 105 15.74 29.99 -9.92
CA SER A 105 17.13 29.54 -9.82
C SER A 105 17.68 28.83 -11.06
N GLY A 106 17.15 29.13 -12.25
CA GLY A 106 17.78 28.69 -13.50
C GLY A 106 19.14 29.39 -13.66
N PHE A 107 20.25 28.67 -13.58
CA PHE A 107 21.56 29.20 -13.92
C PHE A 107 21.53 29.68 -15.38
N GLU A 108 21.84 30.96 -15.63
CA GLU A 108 22.26 31.43 -16.94
C GLU A 108 23.61 30.78 -17.26
N ASP A 109 23.68 30.12 -18.42
CA ASP A 109 24.78 29.40 -19.10
C ASP A 109 26.20 29.42 -18.48
#